data_AF-A0A662B1X1-F1
#
_entry.id   AF-A0A662B1X1-F1
#
_cell.length_a   1.000
_cell.length_b   1.000
_cell.length_c   1.000
_cell.angle_alpha   90.00
_cell.angle_beta   90.00
_cell.angle_gamma   90.00
#
_symmetry.space_group_name_H-M   'P 1'
#
loop_
_entity.id
_entity.type
_entity.pdbx_description
1 polymer ?
#
loop_
_entity_poly.entity_id
_entity_poly.type
_entity_poly.pdbx_seq_one_letter_code
_entity_poly.pdbx_strand_id
1 'polypeptide(L)'
;MKIKYLLYLVLIISISSCTDKFEDFNTDKKNPASVAGEALFSNAQKNLVDQMSTPNVNRNITEIWAQYWNETTYTDEANYDIVERGQSEQIFRYLYRDVLMDLAEASKVISDVEPFDSDAAIEKANKLHIIDILNVFVYQRLVDIFGAVPYSEALDIGNVYPEYEMGDVIYSDLITRLDAAMAGLDPSHGSYGSTDLIY
;
A
#
# COMPACT_ATOMS: atom_id res chain seq x y z
N MET A 1 -41.90 24.65 -42.31
CA MET A 1 -42.56 23.52 -41.61
C MET A 1 -41.63 22.34 -41.33
N LYS A 2 -40.80 21.86 -42.28
CA LYS A 2 -39.95 20.66 -42.11
C LYS A 2 -38.93 20.70 -40.95
N ILE A 3 -38.32 21.87 -40.65
CA ILE A 3 -37.36 22.02 -39.54
C ILE A 3 -38.01 21.89 -38.15
N LYS A 4 -39.28 22.31 -38.00
CA LYS A 4 -39.99 22.20 -36.71
C LYS A 4 -40.23 20.74 -36.34
N TYR A 5 -40.59 19.89 -37.30
CA TYR A 5 -40.78 18.46 -37.08
C TYR A 5 -39.48 17.72 -36.75
N LEU A 6 -38.35 18.15 -37.33
CA LEU A 6 -37.03 17.61 -36.98
C LEU A 6 -36.63 17.97 -35.53
N LEU A 7 -36.89 19.20 -35.10
CA LEU A 7 -36.66 19.64 -33.72
C LEU A 7 -37.51 18.85 -32.71
N TYR A 8 -38.79 18.60 -33.02
CA TYR A 8 -39.65 17.77 -32.17
C TYR A 8 -39.17 16.31 -32.09
N LEU A 9 -38.70 15.75 -33.21
CA LEU A 9 -38.18 14.38 -33.23
C LEU A 9 -36.88 14.25 -32.40
N VAL A 10 -35.96 15.21 -32.54
CA VAL A 10 -34.73 15.23 -31.73
C VAL A 10 -35.06 15.34 -30.24
N LEU A 11 -36.00 16.21 -29.86
CA LEU A 11 -36.41 16.37 -28.47
C LEU A 11 -37.02 15.10 -27.88
N ILE A 12 -37.85 14.37 -28.64
CA ILE A 12 -38.46 13.10 -28.20
C ILE A 12 -37.38 12.00 -28.01
N ILE A 13 -36.38 11.94 -28.90
CA ILE A 13 -35.27 11.00 -28.80
C ILE A 13 -34.38 11.33 -27.59
N SER A 14 -34.11 12.61 -27.33
CA SER A 14 -33.31 13.05 -26.18
C SER A 14 -33.95 12.71 -24.84
N ILE A 15 -35.28 12.82 -24.71
CA ILE A 15 -36.00 12.47 -23.46
C ILE A 15 -36.01 10.95 -23.22
N SER A 16 -35.97 10.15 -24.29
CA SER A 16 -35.93 8.67 -24.20
C SER A 16 -34.54 8.11 -23.89
N SER A 17 -33.50 8.95 -23.88
CA SER A 17 -32.11 8.54 -23.62
C SER A 17 -31.73 8.57 -22.13
N CYS A 18 -32.56 9.14 -21.27
CA CYS A 18 -32.35 9.11 -19.83
C CYS A 18 -32.61 7.69 -19.30
N THR A 19 -31.69 7.16 -18.50
CA THR A 19 -31.85 5.87 -17.84
C THR A 19 -32.06 6.05 -16.35
N ASP A 20 -33.03 5.34 -15.78
CA ASP A 20 -33.27 5.30 -14.32
C ASP A 20 -32.20 4.47 -13.59
N LYS A 21 -31.27 3.86 -14.32
CA LYS A 21 -30.21 2.96 -13.81
C LYS A 21 -28.83 3.63 -13.76
N PHE A 22 -28.77 4.96 -13.76
CA PHE A 22 -27.50 5.68 -13.73
C PHE A 22 -26.64 5.28 -12.51
N GLU A 23 -27.24 5.24 -11.31
CA GLU A 23 -26.56 4.78 -10.10
C GLU A 23 -26.11 3.33 -10.21
N ASP A 24 -26.95 2.46 -10.78
CA ASP A 24 -26.65 1.04 -10.96
C ASP A 24 -25.49 0.77 -11.93
N PHE A 25 -25.30 1.64 -12.92
CA PHE A 25 -24.20 1.56 -13.89
C PHE A 25 -22.91 2.21 -13.38
N ASN A 26 -23.02 3.18 -12.45
CA ASN A 26 -21.87 3.86 -11.86
C ASN A 26 -21.47 3.30 -10.48
N THR A 27 -22.25 2.37 -9.92
CA THR A 27 -21.85 1.61 -8.74
C THR A 27 -20.93 0.48 -9.16
N ASP A 28 -19.72 0.46 -8.62
CA ASP A 28 -18.80 -0.65 -8.81
C ASP A 28 -19.33 -1.91 -8.11
N LYS A 29 -19.65 -2.93 -8.90
CA LYS A 29 -20.13 -4.25 -8.43
C LYS A 29 -19.04 -5.32 -8.47
N LYS A 30 -17.84 -4.97 -8.95
CA LYS A 30 -16.71 -5.90 -9.12
C LYS A 30 -15.75 -5.84 -7.94
N ASN A 31 -15.54 -4.64 -7.40
CA ASN A 31 -14.71 -4.45 -6.21
C ASN A 31 -15.55 -4.55 -4.93
N PRO A 32 -14.99 -5.09 -3.84
CA PRO A 32 -15.66 -5.11 -2.56
C PRO A 32 -15.88 -3.68 -2.05
N ALA A 33 -17.07 -3.40 -1.51
CA ALA A 33 -17.40 -2.09 -0.97
C ALA A 33 -16.63 -1.77 0.33
N SER A 34 -16.21 -2.81 1.06
CA SER A 34 -15.38 -2.71 2.26
C SER A 34 -14.49 -3.94 2.36
N VAL A 35 -13.26 -3.76 2.83
CA VAL A 35 -12.29 -4.85 3.04
C VAL A 35 -11.93 -4.89 4.53
N ALA A 36 -11.81 -6.09 5.09
CA ALA A 36 -11.36 -6.25 6.47
C ALA A 36 -9.90 -5.80 6.62
N GLY A 37 -9.58 -5.08 7.70
CA GLY A 37 -8.23 -4.58 7.94
C GLY A 37 -7.19 -5.70 8.06
N GLU A 38 -7.58 -6.85 8.61
CA GLU A 38 -6.73 -8.05 8.68
C GLU A 38 -6.36 -8.58 7.29
N ALA A 39 -7.27 -8.52 6.32
CA ALA A 39 -6.99 -8.98 4.96
C ALA A 39 -6.01 -8.04 4.23
N LEU A 40 -6.15 -6.72 4.44
CA LEU A 40 -5.20 -5.73 3.94
C LEU A 40 -3.80 -5.93 4.56
N PHE A 41 -3.75 -6.18 5.88
CA PHE A 41 -2.52 -6.51 6.58
C PHE A 41 -1.83 -7.76 6.00
N SER A 42 -2.57 -8.86 5.82
CA SER A 42 -2.01 -10.07 5.20
C SER A 42 -1.51 -9.81 3.77
N ASN A 43 -2.22 -9.00 3.00
CA ASN A 43 -1.80 -8.64 1.63
C ASN A 43 -0.51 -7.82 1.64
N ALA A 44 -0.39 -6.84 2.55
CA ALA A 44 0.83 -6.06 2.73
C ALA A 44 2.03 -6.95 3.09
N GLN A 45 1.87 -7.89 4.04
CA GLN A 45 2.92 -8.84 4.42
C GLN A 45 3.36 -9.69 3.23
N LYS A 46 2.40 -10.26 2.50
CA LYS A 46 2.70 -11.05 1.31
C LYS A 46 3.46 -10.22 0.28
N ASN A 47 2.98 -9.02 -0.02
CA ASN A 47 3.61 -8.16 -1.02
C ASN A 47 5.02 -7.79 -0.58
N LEU A 48 5.21 -7.41 0.68
CA LEU A 48 6.51 -7.08 1.25
C LEU A 48 7.49 -8.25 1.12
N VAL A 49 7.11 -9.44 1.55
CA VAL A 49 7.97 -10.64 1.48
C VAL A 49 8.28 -11.00 0.04
N ASP A 50 7.30 -10.95 -0.87
CA ASP A 50 7.53 -11.16 -2.31
C ASP A 50 8.57 -10.16 -2.85
N GLN A 51 8.46 -8.89 -2.49
CA GLN A 51 9.40 -7.85 -2.93
C GLN A 51 10.81 -8.05 -2.36
N MET A 52 10.93 -8.48 -1.10
CA MET A 52 12.23 -8.68 -0.46
C MET A 52 12.95 -9.94 -0.94
N SER A 53 12.21 -10.95 -1.39
CA SER A 53 12.77 -12.29 -1.71
C SER A 53 12.80 -12.63 -3.20
N THR A 54 12.11 -11.86 -4.06
CA THR A 54 12.07 -12.21 -5.48
C THR A 54 13.40 -11.92 -6.19
N PRO A 55 13.96 -12.86 -6.96
CA PRO A 55 15.10 -12.60 -7.84
C PRO A 55 14.67 -12.06 -9.21
N ASN A 56 13.39 -11.66 -9.35
CA ASN A 56 12.86 -11.22 -10.62
C ASN A 56 13.42 -9.84 -10.95
N VAL A 57 14.18 -9.78 -12.05
CA VAL A 57 14.78 -8.56 -12.59
C VAL A 57 13.79 -7.43 -12.89
N ASN A 58 12.47 -7.62 -12.86
CA ASN A 58 11.48 -6.54 -13.02
C ASN A 58 10.92 -6.01 -11.69
N ARG A 59 11.36 -6.61 -10.58
CA ARG A 59 10.84 -6.33 -9.23
C ARG A 59 11.96 -6.01 -8.25
N ASN A 60 12.98 -6.86 -8.18
CA ASN A 60 14.08 -6.68 -7.26
C ASN A 60 15.39 -7.23 -7.85
N ILE A 61 16.44 -6.43 -7.75
CA ILE A 61 17.77 -6.68 -8.30
C ILE A 61 18.85 -6.74 -7.21
N THR A 62 18.49 -6.62 -5.94
CA THR A 62 19.46 -6.48 -4.85
C THR A 62 20.33 -7.72 -4.68
N GLU A 63 19.82 -8.91 -5.02
CA GLU A 63 20.62 -10.15 -5.00
C GLU A 63 21.70 -10.19 -6.10
N ILE A 64 21.44 -9.55 -7.25
CA ILE A 64 22.41 -9.39 -8.33
C ILE A 64 23.53 -8.46 -7.87
N TRP A 65 23.17 -7.33 -7.25
CA TRP A 65 24.14 -6.37 -6.74
C TRP A 65 24.92 -6.86 -5.53
N ALA A 66 24.32 -7.71 -4.70
CA ALA A 66 25.02 -8.44 -3.65
C ALA A 66 25.91 -9.57 -4.19
N GLN A 67 25.92 -9.80 -5.51
CA GLN A 67 26.69 -10.83 -6.21
C GLN A 67 26.37 -12.26 -5.77
N TYR A 68 25.17 -12.49 -5.26
CA TYR A 68 24.69 -13.85 -5.02
C TYR A 68 24.23 -14.51 -6.32
N TRP A 69 23.68 -13.72 -7.24
CA TRP A 69 23.14 -14.16 -8.53
C TRP A 69 23.75 -13.34 -9.66
N ASN A 70 23.72 -13.88 -10.87
CA ASN A 70 24.10 -13.14 -12.07
C ASN A 70 23.18 -13.49 -13.24
N GLU A 71 22.96 -12.52 -14.11
CA GLU A 71 22.16 -12.67 -15.31
C GLU A 71 22.98 -13.42 -16.38
N THR A 72 22.32 -14.34 -17.09
CA THR A 72 22.93 -15.06 -18.21
C THR A 72 22.54 -14.48 -19.57
N THR A 73 21.54 -13.60 -19.59
CA THR A 73 21.02 -12.89 -20.78
C THR A 73 20.41 -11.58 -20.29
N TYR A 74 20.54 -10.50 -21.06
CA TYR A 74 20.15 -9.14 -20.64
C TYR A 74 20.83 -8.76 -19.33
N THR A 75 22.15 -8.54 -19.40
CA THR A 75 23.00 -8.36 -18.21
C THR A 75 23.06 -6.90 -17.75
N ASP A 76 22.01 -6.13 -17.98
CA ASP A 76 22.01 -4.68 -17.81
C ASP A 76 22.16 -4.37 -16.31
N GLU A 77 21.31 -4.96 -15.47
CA GLU A 77 21.31 -4.80 -14.02
C GLU A 77 22.62 -5.29 -13.38
N ALA A 78 23.17 -6.40 -13.86
CA ALA A 78 24.47 -6.93 -13.44
C ALA A 78 25.65 -6.00 -13.78
N ASN A 79 25.51 -5.17 -14.82
CA ASN A 79 26.48 -4.14 -15.20
C ASN A 79 26.09 -2.74 -14.68
N TYR A 80 25.14 -2.66 -13.73
CA TYR A 80 24.66 -1.43 -13.12
C TYR A 80 23.90 -0.47 -14.07
N ASP A 81 23.40 -0.97 -15.20
CA ASP A 81 22.40 -0.26 -15.98
C ASP A 81 21.00 -0.61 -15.45
N ILE A 82 20.35 0.37 -14.84
CA ILE A 82 19.03 0.23 -14.21
C ILE A 82 17.96 1.13 -14.82
N VAL A 83 18.29 1.81 -15.91
CA VAL A 83 17.42 2.81 -16.53
C VAL A 83 16.39 2.14 -17.42
N GLU A 84 16.82 1.18 -18.23
CA GLU A 84 15.97 0.52 -19.25
C GLU A 84 14.71 -0.13 -18.68
N ARG A 85 14.78 -0.69 -17.46
CA ARG A 85 13.64 -1.33 -16.78
C ARG A 85 13.03 -0.49 -15.65
N GLY A 86 13.57 0.69 -15.36
CA GLY A 86 13.06 1.58 -14.32
C GLY A 86 13.09 0.97 -12.90
N GLN A 87 14.15 0.27 -12.54
CA GLN A 87 14.22 -0.53 -11.30
C GLN A 87 13.89 0.28 -10.04
N SER A 88 14.46 1.49 -9.96
CA SER A 88 14.22 2.42 -8.85
C SER A 88 12.74 2.79 -8.72
N GLU A 89 12.06 3.07 -9.84
CA GLU A 89 10.63 3.39 -9.83
C GLU A 89 9.80 2.17 -9.38
N GLN A 90 10.15 0.98 -9.87
CA GLN A 90 9.42 -0.24 -9.56
C GLN A 90 9.48 -0.57 -8.05
N ILE A 91 10.67 -0.55 -7.46
CA ILE A 91 10.87 -0.80 -6.03
C ILE A 91 10.11 0.25 -5.21
N PHE A 92 10.29 1.53 -5.55
CA PHE A 92 9.64 2.63 -4.85
C PHE A 92 8.11 2.48 -4.91
N ARG A 93 7.55 2.34 -6.12
CA ARG A 93 6.11 2.21 -6.33
C ARG A 93 5.53 1.01 -5.61
N TYR A 94 6.22 -0.12 -5.62
CA TYR A 94 5.74 -1.33 -4.95
C TYR A 94 5.67 -1.15 -3.44
N LEU A 95 6.74 -0.63 -2.81
CA LEU A 95 6.76 -0.41 -1.36
C LEU A 95 5.73 0.63 -0.91
N TYR A 96 5.53 1.72 -1.65
CA TYR A 96 4.50 2.70 -1.31
C TYR A 96 3.08 2.20 -1.59
N ARG A 97 2.81 1.78 -2.82
CA ARG A 97 1.44 1.49 -3.29
C ARG A 97 0.92 0.14 -2.78
N ASP A 98 1.75 -0.89 -2.76
CA ASP A 98 1.29 -2.27 -2.53
C ASP A 98 1.56 -2.74 -1.10
N VAL A 99 2.37 -2.02 -0.33
CA VAL A 99 2.69 -2.35 1.07
C VAL A 99 2.26 -1.23 2.01
N LEU A 100 2.84 -0.03 1.91
CA LEU A 100 2.55 1.06 2.85
C LEU A 100 1.09 1.52 2.80
N MET A 101 0.49 1.63 1.61
CA MET A 101 -0.95 1.98 1.49
C MET A 101 -1.86 0.92 2.10
N ASP A 102 -1.56 -0.37 1.91
CA ASP A 102 -2.35 -1.44 2.51
C ASP A 102 -2.22 -1.46 4.04
N LEU A 103 -1.00 -1.22 4.57
CA LEU A 103 -0.79 -1.07 6.01
C LEU A 103 -1.53 0.17 6.56
N ALA A 104 -1.52 1.28 5.84
CA ALA A 104 -2.22 2.51 6.24
C ALA A 104 -3.74 2.31 6.28
N GLU A 105 -4.33 1.70 5.24
CA GLU A 105 -5.76 1.41 5.23
C GLU A 105 -6.13 0.32 6.24
N ALA A 106 -5.28 -0.70 6.45
CA ALA A 106 -5.46 -1.68 7.51
C ALA A 106 -5.52 -1.00 8.89
N SER A 107 -4.58 -0.09 9.17
CA SER A 107 -4.50 0.66 10.43
C SER A 107 -5.77 1.49 10.65
N LYS A 108 -6.22 2.20 9.61
CA LYS A 108 -7.44 3.00 9.65
C LYS A 108 -8.68 2.13 9.90
N VAL A 109 -8.88 1.08 9.11
CA VAL A 109 -10.04 0.17 9.25
C VAL A 109 -10.06 -0.47 10.64
N ILE A 110 -8.92 -0.93 11.17
CA ILE A 110 -8.83 -1.53 12.51
C ILE A 110 -9.07 -0.47 13.59
N SER A 111 -8.56 0.75 13.41
CA SER A 111 -8.77 1.87 14.34
C SER A 111 -10.25 2.27 14.46
N ASP A 112 -11.02 2.12 13.39
CA ASP A 112 -12.46 2.45 13.38
C ASP A 112 -13.35 1.36 14.01
N VAL A 113 -12.80 0.17 14.33
CA VAL A 113 -13.56 -0.89 15.00
C VAL A 113 -13.68 -0.60 16.50
N GLU A 114 -14.91 -0.46 16.99
CA GLU A 114 -15.19 -0.35 18.42
C GLU A 114 -15.00 -1.71 19.12
N PRO A 115 -14.12 -1.81 20.14
CA PRO A 115 -13.92 -3.05 20.87
C PRO A 115 -15.14 -3.36 21.75
N PHE A 116 -15.54 -4.63 21.81
CA PHE A 116 -16.71 -5.06 22.57
C PHE A 116 -16.43 -5.25 24.07
N ASP A 117 -15.16 -5.45 24.45
CA ASP A 117 -14.68 -5.53 25.83
C ASP A 117 -13.21 -5.07 25.95
N SER A 118 -12.65 -5.18 27.16
CA SER A 118 -11.27 -4.78 27.42
C SER A 118 -10.23 -5.64 26.71
N ASP A 119 -10.50 -6.94 26.55
CA ASP A 119 -9.56 -7.86 25.92
C ASP A 119 -9.49 -7.56 24.42
N ALA A 120 -10.64 -7.32 23.78
CA ALA A 120 -10.73 -6.87 22.40
C ALA A 120 -10.05 -5.51 22.15
N ALA A 121 -10.07 -4.62 23.15
CA ALA A 121 -9.35 -3.34 23.07
C ALA A 121 -7.83 -3.55 23.05
N ILE A 122 -7.31 -4.52 23.82
CA ILE A 122 -5.89 -4.86 23.85
C ILE A 122 -5.49 -5.60 22.55
N GLU A 123 -6.32 -6.53 22.05
CA GLU A 123 -6.07 -7.19 20.77
C GLU A 123 -6.01 -6.18 19.60
N LYS A 124 -6.91 -5.19 19.61
CA LYS A 124 -6.88 -4.07 18.66
C LYS A 124 -5.57 -3.27 18.77
N ALA A 125 -5.15 -2.94 19.99
CA ALA A 125 -3.88 -2.22 20.19
C ALA A 125 -2.68 -3.05 19.69
N ASN A 126 -2.64 -4.35 19.98
CA ASN A 126 -1.61 -5.26 19.48
C ASN A 126 -1.55 -5.25 17.95
N LYS A 127 -2.70 -5.33 17.27
CA LYS A 127 -2.77 -5.25 15.80
C LYS A 127 -2.16 -3.96 15.25
N LEU A 128 -2.50 -2.82 15.84
CA LEU A 128 -1.97 -1.52 15.41
C LEU A 128 -0.45 -1.40 15.64
N HIS A 129 0.06 -1.92 16.77
CA HIS A 129 1.51 -1.96 17.01
C HIS A 129 2.24 -2.86 16.01
N ILE A 130 1.67 -4.01 15.63
CA ILE A 130 2.26 -4.90 14.62
C ILE A 130 2.26 -4.24 13.23
N ILE A 131 1.20 -3.52 12.86
CA ILE A 131 1.20 -2.71 11.63
C ILE A 131 2.34 -1.69 11.66
N ASP A 132 2.52 -1.00 12.79
CA ASP A 132 3.56 0.02 12.95
C ASP A 132 4.97 -0.57 12.80
N ILE A 133 5.21 -1.76 13.36
CA ILE A 133 6.48 -2.49 13.21
C ILE A 133 6.77 -2.79 11.73
N LEU A 134 5.77 -3.26 10.97
CA LEU A 134 5.97 -3.48 9.52
C LEU A 134 6.16 -2.18 8.75
N ASN A 135 5.43 -1.13 9.11
CA ASN A 135 5.59 0.20 8.51
C ASN A 135 7.02 0.71 8.71
N VAL A 136 7.56 0.56 9.93
CA VAL A 136 8.94 0.89 10.26
C VAL A 136 9.93 0.13 9.40
N PHE A 137 9.75 -1.18 9.26
CA PHE A 137 10.63 -2.00 8.42
C PHE A 137 10.61 -1.56 6.94
N VAL A 138 9.44 -1.21 6.41
CA VAL A 138 9.32 -0.78 5.02
C VAL A 138 10.00 0.58 4.78
N TYR A 139 9.83 1.55 5.68
CA TYR A 139 10.51 2.84 5.58
C TYR A 139 12.02 2.73 5.79
N GLN A 140 12.46 1.86 6.71
CA GLN A 140 13.87 1.53 6.88
C GLN A 140 14.48 1.05 5.55
N ARG A 141 13.76 0.16 4.83
CA ARG A 141 14.20 -0.32 3.52
C ARG A 141 14.20 0.77 2.44
N LEU A 142 13.20 1.65 2.44
CA LEU A 142 13.13 2.79 1.52
C LEU A 142 14.32 3.73 1.71
N VAL A 143 14.62 4.11 2.96
CA VAL A 143 15.74 4.99 3.28
C VAL A 143 17.08 4.35 2.92
N ASP A 144 17.26 3.05 3.16
CA ASP A 144 18.49 2.33 2.78
C ASP A 144 18.77 2.37 1.27
N ILE A 145 17.72 2.37 0.45
CA ILE A 145 17.85 2.33 -1.01
C ILE A 145 17.97 3.74 -1.59
N PHE A 146 17.18 4.70 -1.08
CA PHE A 146 17.00 6.01 -1.72
C PHE A 146 17.57 7.18 -0.92
N GLY A 147 17.93 6.98 0.35
CA GLY A 147 18.29 8.05 1.27
C GLY A 147 17.06 8.86 1.67
N ALA A 148 16.80 9.96 0.98
CA ALA A 148 15.63 10.80 1.26
C ALA A 148 14.38 10.25 0.56
N VAL A 149 13.25 10.22 1.25
CA VAL A 149 11.96 9.73 0.72
C VAL A 149 10.78 10.48 1.36
N PRO A 150 9.58 10.48 0.72
CA PRO A 150 8.36 10.95 1.37
C PRO A 150 8.05 10.18 2.64
N TYR A 151 7.87 10.85 3.77
CA TYR A 151 7.67 10.16 5.05
C TYR A 151 6.45 10.66 5.82
N SER A 152 6.53 11.82 6.46
CA SER A 152 5.45 12.34 7.31
C SER A 152 4.25 12.85 6.51
N GLU A 153 4.49 13.34 5.29
CA GLU A 153 3.45 13.79 4.36
C GLU A 153 3.01 12.70 3.35
N ALA A 154 3.60 11.51 3.43
CA ALA A 154 3.31 10.43 2.50
C ALA A 154 1.92 9.82 2.72
N LEU A 155 1.45 9.06 1.73
CA LEU A 155 0.21 8.28 1.77
C LEU A 155 -1.09 9.11 1.88
N ASP A 156 -1.00 10.44 1.83
CA ASP A 156 -2.16 11.31 1.69
C ASP A 156 -2.55 11.50 0.22
N ILE A 157 -3.73 11.00 -0.15
CA ILE A 157 -4.30 11.12 -1.50
C ILE A 157 -4.54 12.60 -1.87
N GLY A 158 -4.73 13.48 -0.88
CA GLY A 158 -4.85 14.92 -1.06
C GLY A 158 -3.53 15.61 -1.35
N ASN A 159 -2.40 15.03 -0.95
CA ASN A 159 -1.06 15.57 -1.18
C ASN A 159 -0.35 14.82 -2.32
N VAL A 160 -0.48 15.34 -3.53
CA VAL A 160 0.16 14.75 -4.73
C VAL A 160 1.65 15.09 -4.87
N TYR A 161 2.20 15.93 -3.98
CA TYR A 161 3.61 16.34 -3.97
C TYR A 161 4.20 16.32 -2.54
N PRO A 162 4.25 15.15 -1.88
CA PRO A 162 4.78 15.06 -0.53
C PRO A 162 6.28 15.40 -0.50
N GLU A 163 6.70 16.14 0.52
CA GLU A 163 8.11 16.48 0.71
C GLU A 163 8.97 15.25 1.01
N TYR A 164 10.19 15.25 0.49
CA TYR A 164 11.18 14.21 0.78
C TYR A 164 11.95 14.58 2.04
N GLU A 165 11.88 13.72 3.04
CA GLU A 165 12.62 13.88 4.29
C GLU A 165 13.94 13.11 4.25
N MET A 166 14.96 13.65 4.92
CA MET A 166 16.28 13.03 4.97
C MET A 166 16.27 11.76 5.82
N GLY A 167 17.05 10.78 5.37
CA GLY A 167 17.09 9.45 6.00
C GLY A 167 17.47 9.44 7.47
N ASP A 168 18.32 10.37 7.93
CA ASP A 168 18.72 10.49 9.34
C ASP A 168 17.56 10.94 10.25
N VAL A 169 16.75 11.89 9.78
CA VAL A 169 15.51 12.31 10.44
C VAL A 169 14.53 11.14 10.52
N ILE A 170 14.33 10.46 9.39
CA ILE A 170 13.42 9.31 9.32
C ILE A 170 13.90 8.21 10.27
N TYR A 171 15.16 7.79 10.22
CA TYR A 171 15.69 6.73 11.09
C TYR A 171 15.51 7.02 12.58
N SER A 172 15.70 8.28 13.01
CA SER A 172 15.49 8.68 14.40
C SER A 172 14.03 8.46 14.83
N ASP A 173 13.08 8.79 13.96
CA ASP A 173 11.66 8.57 14.21
C ASP A 173 11.29 7.08 14.15
N LEU A 174 11.82 6.34 13.18
CA LEU A 174 11.62 4.89 13.06
C LEU A 174 12.04 4.11 14.31
N ILE A 175 13.18 4.45 14.91
CA ILE A 175 13.64 3.84 16.16
C ILE A 175 12.67 4.16 17.30
N THR A 176 12.23 5.41 17.40
CA THR A 176 11.29 5.86 18.43
C THR A 176 9.94 5.14 18.31
N ARG A 177 9.43 5.00 17.08
CA ARG A 177 8.19 4.27 16.78
C ARG A 177 8.32 2.79 17.11
N LEU A 178 9.42 2.16 16.72
CA LEU A 178 9.67 0.75 17.03
C LEU A 178 9.71 0.49 18.54
N ASP A 179 10.41 1.33 19.31
CA ASP A 179 10.46 1.23 20.77
C ASP A 179 9.06 1.38 21.40
N ALA A 180 8.27 2.35 20.91
CA ALA A 180 6.90 2.55 21.38
C ALA A 180 5.98 1.37 21.05
N ALA A 181 6.09 0.83 19.83
CA ALA A 181 5.31 -0.34 19.41
C ALA A 181 5.68 -1.58 20.23
N MET A 182 6.96 -1.83 20.45
CA MET A 182 7.44 -2.94 21.28
C MET A 182 6.97 -2.81 22.73
N ALA A 183 7.00 -1.59 23.30
CA ALA A 183 6.52 -1.35 24.66
C ALA A 183 4.99 -1.45 24.79
N GLY A 184 4.25 -1.23 23.70
CA GLY A 184 2.79 -1.29 23.66
C GLY A 184 2.21 -2.68 23.43
N LEU A 185 3.00 -3.65 22.95
CA LEU A 185 2.55 -5.03 22.76
C LEU A 185 2.27 -5.72 24.10
N ASP A 186 1.08 -6.30 24.23
CA ASP A 186 0.70 -7.17 25.33
C ASP A 186 0.70 -8.65 24.88
N PRO A 187 1.70 -9.46 25.27
CA PRO A 187 1.78 -10.86 24.88
C PRO A 187 0.77 -11.76 25.61
N SER A 188 0.01 -11.24 26.57
CA SER A 188 -1.06 -12.00 27.24
C SER A 188 -2.37 -12.01 26.46
N HIS A 189 -2.47 -11.22 25.38
CA HIS A 189 -3.63 -11.13 24.49
C HIS A 189 -3.26 -11.47 23.03
N GLY A 190 -4.28 -11.78 22.24
CA GLY A 190 -4.12 -12.11 20.83
C GLY A 190 -3.85 -10.91 19.91
N SER A 191 -3.77 -11.19 18.62
CA SER A 191 -3.73 -10.18 17.55
C SER A 191 -4.33 -10.73 16.24
N TYR A 192 -3.51 -11.15 15.29
CA TYR A 192 -3.90 -11.57 13.94
C TYR A 192 -4.11 -13.08 13.80
N GLY A 193 -3.55 -13.90 14.71
CA GLY A 193 -3.63 -15.36 14.58
C GLY A 193 -3.17 -15.81 13.18
N SER A 194 -3.97 -16.64 12.50
CA SER A 194 -3.63 -17.15 11.15
C SER A 194 -3.67 -16.10 10.02
N THR A 195 -4.04 -14.85 10.32
CA THR A 195 -3.95 -13.75 9.33
C THR A 195 -2.58 -13.08 9.33
N ASP A 196 -1.74 -13.37 10.34
CA ASP A 196 -0.31 -13.08 10.27
C ASP A 196 0.35 -14.19 9.43
N LEU A 197 1.01 -13.78 8.35
CA LEU A 197 1.71 -14.68 7.44
C LEU A 197 3.19 -14.82 7.78
N ILE A 198 3.70 -14.03 8.73
CA ILE A 198 5.11 -14.01 9.14
C ILE A 198 5.30 -14.80 10.45
N TYR A 199 4.39 -14.66 11.42
CA TYR A 199 4.43 -15.34 12.72
C TYR A 199 3.20 -16.22 12.98
#